data_AF-A0A6H0FVY4-F1
#
_entry.id   AF-A0A6H0FVY4-F1
#
_cell.length_a   1.000
_cell.length_b   1.000
_cell.length_c   1.000
_cell.angle_alpha   90.00
_cell.angle_beta   90.00
_cell.angle_gamma   90.00
#
_symmetry.space_group_name_H-M   'P 1'
#
loop_
_entity.id
_entity.type
_entity.pdbx_description
1 polymer ?
#
loop_
_entity_poly.entity_id
_entity_poly.type
_entity_poly.pdbx_seq_one_letter_code
_entity_poly.pdbx_strand_id
1 'polypeptide(L)'
;MDDEMKKYFDVAESVYNNIHFKNQSSKDLIDCLNRLLIEIKKEAAINNLQLKYPVIDFESCLNRPMKERIVKIDLSLLPNFDNEHEFILWLAGFVKSISVSRSYYF
;
A
#
# COMPACT_ATOMS: atom_id res chain seq x y z
N MET A 1 18.56 -12.11 -3.31
CA MET A 1 17.21 -11.49 -3.29
C MET A 1 17.09 -10.88 -1.92
N ASP A 2 17.15 -9.55 -1.81
CA ASP A 2 17.32 -8.83 -0.54
C ASP A 2 16.23 -9.18 0.48
N ASP A 3 16.62 -9.52 1.71
CA ASP A 3 15.68 -9.91 2.78
C ASP A 3 14.62 -8.83 3.07
N GLU A 4 14.87 -7.57 2.71
CA GLU A 4 13.90 -6.47 2.76
C GLU A 4 12.81 -6.58 1.69
N MET A 5 13.17 -6.97 0.45
CA MET A 5 12.20 -7.18 -0.63
C MET A 5 11.20 -8.26 -0.24
N LYS A 6 11.69 -9.35 0.35
CA LYS A 6 10.85 -10.46 0.79
C LYS A 6 9.82 -10.01 1.83
N LYS A 7 10.19 -9.15 2.78
CA LYS A 7 9.25 -8.59 3.78
C LYS A 7 8.13 -7.76 3.14
N TYR A 8 8.44 -6.96 2.12
CA TYR A 8 7.41 -6.18 1.44
C TYR A 8 6.42 -7.07 0.68
N PHE A 9 6.90 -8.15 0.08
CA PHE A 9 6.03 -9.16 -0.54
C PHE A 9 5.19 -9.92 0.48
N ASP A 10 5.79 -10.39 1.57
CA ASP A 10 5.08 -11.13 2.63
C ASP A 10 3.95 -10.25 3.22
N VAL A 11 4.20 -8.95 3.45
CA VAL A 11 3.16 -7.98 3.86
C VAL A 11 2.08 -7.81 2.78
N ALA A 12 2.49 -7.63 1.53
CA ALA A 12 1.55 -7.40 0.42
C ALA A 12 0.61 -8.58 0.21
N GLU A 13 1.13 -9.81 0.24
CA GLU A 13 0.33 -11.03 0.08
C GLU A 13 -0.66 -11.20 1.23
N SER A 14 -0.21 -10.97 2.47
CA SER A 14 -1.07 -11.02 3.66
C SER A 14 -2.20 -9.98 3.61
N VAL A 15 -1.87 -8.74 3.22
CA VAL A 15 -2.84 -7.65 3.03
C VAL A 15 -3.82 -7.98 1.89
N TYR A 16 -3.35 -8.47 0.75
CA TYR A 16 -4.20 -8.83 -0.38
C TYR A 16 -5.21 -9.91 0.01
N ASN A 17 -4.75 -10.99 0.65
CA ASN A 17 -5.63 -12.06 1.12
C ASN A 17 -6.68 -11.54 2.11
N ASN A 18 -6.27 -10.68 3.05
CA ASN A 18 -7.18 -10.08 4.03
C ASN A 18 -8.22 -9.15 3.39
N ILE A 19 -7.84 -8.39 2.35
CA ILE A 19 -8.75 -7.51 1.63
C ILE A 19 -9.65 -8.33 0.73
N HIS A 20 -9.12 -9.20 -0.12
CA HIS A 20 -9.89 -10.04 -1.04
C HIS A 20 -10.97 -10.85 -0.31
N PHE A 21 -10.65 -11.36 0.89
CA PHE A 21 -11.61 -12.03 1.76
C PHE A 21 -12.71 -11.09 2.31
N LYS A 22 -12.41 -9.81 2.53
CA LYS A 22 -13.32 -8.80 3.10
C LYS A 22 -14.00 -7.87 2.08
N ASN A 23 -13.49 -7.80 0.84
CA ASN A 23 -13.89 -6.83 -0.19
C ASN A 23 -14.97 -7.31 -1.14
N GLN A 24 -15.57 -8.49 -0.90
CA GLN A 24 -16.73 -8.94 -1.66
C GLN A 24 -17.95 -7.98 -1.58
N SER A 25 -17.87 -6.87 -0.82
CA SER A 25 -19.01 -5.97 -0.56
C SER A 25 -18.83 -4.47 -0.85
N SER A 26 -17.64 -3.91 -1.10
CA SER A 26 -17.47 -2.46 -1.23
C SER A 26 -17.31 -2.00 -2.69
N LYS A 27 -18.23 -1.16 -3.16
CA LYS A 27 -18.22 -0.58 -4.52
C LYS A 27 -17.35 0.67 -4.66
N ASP A 28 -16.98 1.32 -3.56
CA ASP A 28 -16.26 2.59 -3.58
C ASP A 28 -14.74 2.41 -3.47
N LEU A 29 -14.01 2.93 -4.47
CA LEU A 29 -12.55 2.87 -4.55
C LEU A 29 -11.86 3.51 -3.34
N ILE A 30 -12.39 4.63 -2.83
CA ILE A 30 -11.87 5.31 -1.63
C ILE A 30 -11.95 4.40 -0.41
N ASP A 31 -13.06 3.71 -0.22
CA ASP A 31 -13.25 2.78 0.91
C ASP A 31 -12.32 1.57 0.78
N CYS A 32 -12.15 1.04 -0.43
CA CYS A 32 -11.16 -0.01 -0.71
C CYS A 32 -9.75 0.46 -0.32
N LEU A 33 -9.33 1.65 -0.74
CA LEU A 33 -8.01 2.21 -0.44
C LEU A 33 -7.81 2.48 1.06
N ASN A 34 -8.83 3.02 1.73
CA ASN A 34 -8.81 3.25 3.18
C ASN A 34 -8.64 1.93 3.96
N ARG A 35 -9.39 0.89 3.58
CA ARG A 35 -9.24 -0.47 4.17
C ARG A 35 -7.85 -1.03 3.91
N LEU A 36 -7.35 -0.86 2.68
CA LEU A 36 -6.05 -1.32 2.26
C LEU A 36 -4.94 -0.70 3.12
N LEU A 37 -5.02 0.60 3.38
CA LEU A 37 -4.08 1.27 4.28
C LEU A 37 -4.17 0.76 5.72
N ILE A 38 -5.37 0.49 6.23
CA ILE A 38 -5.55 -0.05 7.59
C ILE A 38 -4.88 -1.42 7.71
N GLU A 39 -5.09 -2.31 6.74
CA GLU A 39 -4.47 -3.64 6.76
C GLU A 39 -2.95 -3.55 6.58
N ILE A 40 -2.44 -2.68 5.68
CA ILE A 40 -0.99 -2.42 5.59
C ILE A 40 -0.43 -1.98 6.93
N LYS A 41 -1.08 -1.05 7.65
CA LYS A 41 -0.58 -0.57 8.94
C LYS A 41 -0.50 -1.68 9.98
N LYS A 42 -1.49 -2.57 10.01
CA LYS A 42 -1.48 -3.73 10.91
C LYS A 42 -0.35 -4.68 10.59
N GLU A 43 -0.24 -5.09 9.32
CA GLU A 43 0.80 -6.01 8.87
C GLU A 43 2.19 -5.39 9.00
N ALA A 44 2.35 -4.10 8.73
CA ALA A 44 3.59 -3.37 8.95
C ALA A 44 3.98 -3.33 10.43
N ALA A 45 3.03 -3.12 11.34
CA ALA A 45 3.29 -3.17 12.78
C ALA A 45 3.73 -4.57 13.24
N ILE A 46 3.10 -5.63 12.71
CA ILE A 46 3.49 -7.04 12.99
C ILE A 46 4.89 -7.33 12.46
N ASN A 47 5.22 -6.83 11.26
CA ASN A 47 6.49 -7.05 10.58
C ASN A 47 7.60 -6.04 11.00
N ASN A 48 7.38 -5.23 12.04
CA ASN A 48 8.30 -4.18 12.52
C ASN A 48 8.77 -3.21 11.42
N LEU A 49 7.85 -2.83 10.54
CA LEU A 49 8.09 -2.05 9.34
C LEU A 49 7.66 -0.60 9.57
N GLN A 50 8.60 0.34 9.50
CA GLN A 50 8.30 1.76 9.70
C GLN A 50 7.69 2.39 8.45
N LEU A 51 6.46 2.89 8.58
CA LEU A 51 5.77 3.65 7.55
C LEU A 51 6.15 5.13 7.64
N LYS A 52 6.52 5.73 6.50
CA LYS A 52 6.80 7.15 6.34
C LYS A 52 5.55 8.01 6.53
N TYR A 53 4.40 7.49 6.14
CA TYR A 53 3.12 8.20 6.20
C TYR A 53 2.13 7.45 7.13
N PRO A 54 1.99 7.88 8.39
CA PRO A 54 1.07 7.26 9.32
C PRO A 54 -0.40 7.59 9.02
N VAL A 55 -0.69 8.65 8.25
CA VAL A 55 -2.03 9.02 7.79
C VAL A 55 -1.95 9.39 6.32
N ILE A 56 -2.83 8.80 5.51
CA ILE A 56 -2.97 9.08 4.09
C ILE A 56 -4.44 9.37 3.83
N ASP A 57 -4.71 10.55 3.30
CA ASP A 57 -6.03 10.95 2.84
C ASP A 57 -6.14 10.67 1.34
N PHE A 58 -6.77 9.55 0.99
CA PHE A 58 -6.92 9.12 -0.41
C PHE A 58 -7.86 10.02 -1.21
N GLU A 59 -8.83 10.67 -0.56
CA GLU A 59 -9.77 11.58 -1.23
C GLU A 59 -9.03 12.82 -1.73
N SER A 60 -8.19 13.42 -0.88
CA SER A 60 -7.27 14.48 -1.31
C SER A 60 -6.23 13.97 -2.32
N CYS A 61 -5.81 12.70 -2.24
CA CYS A 61 -4.87 12.11 -3.19
C CYS A 61 -5.42 11.98 -4.62
N LEU A 62 -6.70 11.66 -4.75
CA LEU A 62 -7.36 11.56 -6.06
C LEU A 62 -7.79 12.93 -6.59
N ASN A 63 -8.24 13.82 -5.71
CA ASN A 63 -8.77 15.13 -6.12
C ASN A 63 -7.67 16.19 -6.36
N ARG A 64 -6.44 16.01 -5.86
CA ARG A 64 -5.36 17.01 -5.98
C ARG A 64 -4.14 16.49 -6.75
N PRO A 65 -3.45 17.36 -7.52
CA PRO A 65 -2.20 17.00 -8.19
C PRO A 65 -1.08 16.73 -7.19
N MET A 66 -0.15 15.81 -7.49
CA MET A 66 0.95 15.39 -6.60
C MET A 66 1.81 16.57 -6.08
N LYS A 67 1.88 17.68 -6.81
CA LYS A 67 2.64 18.88 -6.41
C LYS A 67 2.08 19.55 -5.14
N GLU A 68 0.79 19.38 -4.87
CA GLU A 68 0.08 20.04 -3.76
C GLU A 68 -0.17 19.10 -2.58
N ARG A 69 0.31 17.85 -2.65
CA ARG A 69 0.07 16.81 -1.65
C ARG A 69 1.28 16.60 -0.76
N ILE A 70 1.02 16.50 0.55
CA ILE A 70 2.02 16.10 1.56
C ILE A 70 2.45 14.64 1.31
N VAL A 71 1.50 13.81 0.87
CA VAL A 71 1.71 12.41 0.53
C VAL A 71 1.86 12.27 -0.99
N LYS A 72 3.09 12.03 -1.45
CA LYS A 72 3.44 11.86 -2.86
C LYS A 72 3.35 10.39 -3.26
N ILE A 73 2.13 9.87 -3.25
CA ILE A 73 1.83 8.52 -3.73
C ILE A 73 1.32 8.61 -5.16
N ASP A 74 1.85 7.73 -6.00
CA ASP A 74 1.33 7.48 -7.32
C ASP A 74 0.28 6.35 -7.28
N LEU A 75 -0.95 6.68 -7.64
CA LEU A 75 -2.08 5.74 -7.76
C LEU A 75 -2.50 5.56 -9.21
N SER A 76 -1.78 6.16 -10.18
CA SER A 76 -2.14 6.09 -11.60
C SER A 76 -2.02 4.68 -12.18
N LEU A 77 -1.21 3.84 -11.54
CA LEU A 77 -0.95 2.45 -11.93
C LEU A 77 -1.75 1.43 -11.10
N LEU A 78 -2.87 1.83 -10.49
CA LEU A 78 -3.67 0.93 -9.66
C LEU A 78 -4.23 -0.22 -10.52
N PRO A 79 -3.81 -1.48 -10.28
CA PRO A 79 -4.26 -2.62 -11.08
C PRO A 79 -5.67 -3.04 -10.68
N ASN A 80 -6.33 -3.84 -11.53
CA ASN A 80 -7.62 -4.39 -11.17
C ASN A 80 -7.48 -5.36 -9.98
N PHE A 81 -8.37 -5.27 -9.00
CA PHE A 81 -8.39 -6.12 -7.81
C PHE A 81 -8.57 -7.60 -8.13
N ASP A 82 -9.14 -7.93 -9.29
CA ASP A 82 -9.28 -9.32 -9.76
C ASP A 82 -7.94 -9.95 -10.14
N ASN A 83 -6.92 -9.15 -10.45
CA ASN A 83 -5.62 -9.65 -10.88
C ASN A 83 -4.65 -9.74 -9.71
N GLU A 84 -4.73 -10.85 -8.97
CA GLU A 84 -3.94 -11.14 -7.77
C GLU A 84 -2.45 -10.83 -7.95
N HIS A 85 -1.82 -11.36 -8.99
CA HIS A 85 -0.37 -11.22 -9.17
C HIS A 85 0.05 -9.77 -9.43
N GLU A 86 -0.66 -9.05 -10.31
CA GLU A 86 -0.37 -7.64 -10.57
C GLU A 86 -0.65 -6.77 -9.36
N PHE A 87 -1.71 -7.10 -8.61
CA PHE A 87 -2.07 -6.37 -7.40
C PHE A 87 -1.05 -6.56 -6.29
N ILE A 88 -0.60 -7.80 -6.03
CA ILE A 88 0.44 -8.07 -5.03
C ILE A 88 1.75 -7.37 -5.42
N LEU A 89 2.13 -7.39 -6.70
CA LEU A 89 3.32 -6.69 -7.19
C LEU A 89 3.22 -5.17 -6.98
N TRP A 90 2.10 -4.58 -7.38
CA TRP A 90 1.84 -3.16 -7.17
C TRP A 90 1.84 -2.82 -5.67
N LEU A 91 1.22 -3.65 -4.84
CA LEU A 91 1.10 -3.47 -3.41
C LEU A 91 2.46 -3.57 -2.70
N ALA A 92 3.32 -4.50 -3.10
CA ALA A 92 4.69 -4.58 -2.58
C ALA A 92 5.48 -3.29 -2.91
N GLY A 93 5.35 -2.79 -4.14
CA GLY A 93 5.93 -1.50 -4.56
C GLY A 93 5.34 -0.31 -3.81
N PHE A 94 4.03 -0.34 -3.55
CA PHE A 94 3.32 0.67 -2.79
C PHE A 94 3.78 0.71 -1.34
N VAL A 95 3.78 -0.44 -0.65
CA VAL A 95 4.28 -0.60 0.73
C VAL A 95 5.72 -0.08 0.80
N LYS A 96 6.60 -0.49 -0.13
CA LYS A 96 7.97 0.02 -0.18
C LYS A 96 8.03 1.55 -0.31
N SER A 97 7.17 2.15 -1.14
CA SER A 97 7.13 3.60 -1.40
C SER A 97 6.65 4.41 -0.19
N ILE A 98 5.70 3.85 0.59
CA ILE A 98 5.21 4.49 1.82
C ILE A 98 6.00 4.09 3.06
N SER A 99 6.98 3.21 2.92
CA SER A 99 7.87 2.78 4.00
C SER A 99 9.15 3.58 4.01
N VAL A 100 9.74 3.71 5.20
CA VAL A 100 11.08 4.26 5.33
C VAL A 100 12.05 3.17 4.87
N SER A 101 12.35 3.14 3.57
CA SER A 101 13.48 2.35 3.08
C SER A 101 14.74 2.89 3.74
N ARG A 102 15.46 2.05 4.47
CA ARG A 102 16.75 2.37 5.06
C ARG A 102 17.82 2.35 3.95
N SER A 103 17.62 3.16 2.91
CA SER A 103 18.65 3.36 1.90
C SER A 103 19.72 4.23 2.56
N TYR A 104 20.80 3.56 2.97
CA TYR A 104 22.06 4.18 3.33
C TYR A 104 22.45 5.16 2.21
N TYR A 105 22.51 6.44 2.54
CA TYR A 105 23.29 7.40 1.77
C TYR A 105 24.77 7.02 1.98
N PHE A 106 25.45 6.60 0.93
CA PHE A 106 26.90 6.71 0.78
C PHE A 106 27.19 7.85 -0.18
#